data_AF-A0A2N9EK83-F1
#
_entry.id   AF-A0A2N9EK83-F1
#
_cell.length_a   1.000
_cell.length_b   1.000
_cell.length_c   1.000
_cell.angle_alpha   90.00
_cell.angle_beta   90.00
_cell.angle_gamma   90.00
#
_symmetry.space_group_name_H-M   'P 1'
#
loop_
_entity.id
_entity.type
_entity.pdbx_description
1 polymer ?
#
loop_
_entity_poly.entity_id
_entity_poly.type
_entity_poly.pdbx_seq_one_letter_code
_entity_poly.pdbx_strand_id
1 'polypeptide(L)'
;MTDKTDSCMCLSGKNRNSCKVTQHPSSRTRGRDRSPISDTIIKVVKKMTVPVTLLHVTPMGAFRSDAHVGTWNDNPSVPDCSHWCLPGVPDTWNEILLSFLLSKSGVLLQ
;
A
#
# COMPACT_ATOMS: atom_id res chain seq x y z
N MET A 1 3.41 -26.88 16.13
CA MET A 1 3.39 -26.00 14.95
C MET A 1 2.56 -24.79 15.33
N THR A 2 3.18 -23.70 15.78
CA THR A 2 2.42 -22.49 16.18
C THR A 2 2.03 -21.73 14.92
N ASP A 3 0.72 -21.57 14.73
CA ASP A 3 0.14 -20.69 13.73
C ASP A 3 0.76 -19.28 13.84
N LYS A 4 1.14 -18.72 12.70
CA LYS A 4 2.01 -17.54 12.59
C LYS A 4 1.49 -16.54 11.57
N THR A 5 0.17 -16.60 11.30
CA THR A 5 -0.44 -15.97 10.13
C THR A 5 -1.21 -14.68 10.47
N ASP A 6 -1.47 -14.42 11.76
CA ASP A 6 -2.35 -13.33 12.19
C ASP A 6 -1.62 -12.10 12.73
N SER A 7 -1.49 -11.12 11.83
CA SER A 7 -1.35 -9.67 12.05
C SER A 7 0.03 -9.05 11.82
N CYS A 8 0.06 -8.10 10.88
CA CYS A 8 1.27 -7.48 10.35
C CYS A 8 1.41 -5.97 10.71
N MET A 9 2.66 -5.59 10.93
CA MET A 9 3.23 -4.45 11.69
C MET A 9 3.21 -2.99 11.13
N CYS A 10 2.23 -2.14 11.46
CA CYS A 10 2.40 -0.71 11.90
C CYS A 10 2.01 0.55 11.05
N LEU A 11 1.69 1.64 11.79
CA LEU A 11 1.52 3.07 11.45
C LEU A 11 2.83 3.87 11.67
N SER A 12 3.30 4.71 10.74
CA SER A 12 4.45 5.61 11.01
C SER A 12 4.20 6.56 12.20
N GLY A 13 5.12 6.56 13.18
CA GLY A 13 5.10 7.42 14.37
C GLY A 13 5.84 8.74 14.19
N LYS A 14 5.69 9.68 15.14
CA LYS A 14 6.39 10.98 15.10
C LYS A 14 7.92 10.88 15.30
N ASN A 15 8.43 9.74 15.78
CA ASN A 15 9.86 9.45 15.87
C ASN A 15 10.28 8.59 14.68
N ARG A 16 11.39 8.94 14.02
CA ARG A 16 11.89 8.24 12.81
C ARG A 16 12.23 6.76 13.03
N ASN A 17 12.30 6.32 14.28
CA ASN A 17 12.71 4.97 14.69
C ASN A 17 11.53 4.13 15.22
N SER A 18 10.28 4.61 15.13
CA SER A 18 9.13 3.83 15.59
C SER A 18 7.89 3.99 14.72
N CYS A 19 7.24 2.85 14.48
CA CYS A 19 5.90 2.78 13.91
C CYS A 19 5.04 1.82 14.74
N LYS A 20 3.74 2.15 14.93
CA LYS A 20 2.80 1.48 15.85
C LYS A 20 1.73 0.65 15.15
N VAL A 21 1.56 -0.60 15.58
CA VAL A 21 0.53 -1.58 15.16
C VAL A 21 -0.90 -1.05 15.11
N THR A 22 -1.66 -1.47 14.10
CA THR A 22 -3.09 -1.79 14.24
C THR A 22 -3.33 -3.22 13.76
N GLN A 23 -4.11 -4.03 14.47
CA GLN A 23 -4.42 -5.40 14.00
C GLN A 23 -5.44 -5.44 12.84
N HIS A 24 -6.14 -4.33 12.63
CA HIS A 24 -7.17 -4.15 11.62
C HIS A 24 -6.93 -2.84 10.85
N PRO A 25 -7.51 -2.68 9.65
CA PRO A 25 -7.47 -1.43 8.91
C PRO A 25 -7.89 -0.23 9.77
N SER A 26 -7.13 0.86 9.66
CA SER A 26 -7.49 2.13 10.28
C SER A 26 -8.85 2.60 9.73
N SER A 27 -9.73 3.12 10.59
CA SER A 27 -10.97 3.78 10.14
C SER A 27 -10.77 5.21 9.62
N ARG A 28 -9.57 5.79 9.84
CA ARG A 28 -9.20 7.15 9.40
C ARG A 28 -7.73 7.21 8.98
N THR A 29 -7.48 7.80 7.82
CA THR A 29 -6.14 8.01 7.23
C THR A 29 -5.33 9.07 7.99
N ARG A 30 -5.99 10.04 8.61
CA ARG A 30 -5.38 11.24 9.23
C ARG A 30 -4.54 12.06 8.23
N GLY A 31 -4.98 12.14 6.98
CA GLY A 31 -4.31 12.90 5.91
C GLY A 31 -3.21 12.14 5.16
N ARG A 32 -2.90 10.90 5.56
CA ARG A 32 -1.90 10.03 4.88
C ARG A 32 -2.35 9.54 3.49
N ASP A 33 -3.63 9.73 3.16
CA ASP A 33 -4.20 9.53 1.82
C ASP A 33 -3.71 10.55 0.79
N ARG A 34 -3.08 11.64 1.26
CA ARG A 34 -2.53 12.71 0.42
C ARG A 34 -1.03 12.77 0.57
N SER A 35 -0.36 13.02 -0.55
CA SER A 35 1.08 13.19 -0.61
C SER A 35 1.41 14.25 -1.66
N PRO A 36 2.17 15.31 -1.32
CA PRO A 36 2.63 16.30 -2.30
C PRO A 36 3.41 15.67 -3.47
N ILE A 37 4.04 14.51 -3.22
CA ILE A 37 4.74 13.73 -4.25
C ILE A 37 3.72 13.06 -5.17
N SER A 38 2.70 12.37 -4.63
CA SER A 38 1.62 11.77 -5.44
C SER A 38 0.87 12.83 -6.25
N ASP A 39 0.56 13.99 -5.65
CA ASP A 39 -0.06 15.13 -6.35
C ASP A 39 0.82 15.66 -7.50
N THR A 40 2.14 15.66 -7.31
CA THR A 40 3.10 16.06 -8.34
C THR A 40 3.18 15.03 -9.47
N ILE A 41 3.23 13.73 -9.14
CA ILE A 41 3.18 12.63 -10.12
C ILE A 41 1.89 12.72 -10.96
N ILE A 42 0.73 12.91 -10.33
CA ILE A 42 -0.57 13.09 -11.02
C ILE A 42 -0.51 14.29 -11.98
N LYS A 43 0.08 15.42 -11.56
CA LYS A 43 0.24 16.62 -12.41
C LYS A 43 1.19 16.40 -13.59
N VAL A 44 2.27 15.63 -13.41
CA VAL A 44 3.24 15.30 -14.47
C VAL A 44 2.63 14.34 -15.47
N VAL A 45 2.03 13.22 -15.01
CA VAL A 45 1.39 12.21 -15.86
C VAL A 45 0.31 12.82 -16.76
N LYS A 46 -0.50 13.75 -16.24
CA LYS A 46 -1.50 14.50 -17.02
C LYS A 46 -0.93 15.38 -18.14
N LYS A 47 0.38 15.62 -18.17
CA LYS A 47 1.08 16.44 -19.17
C LYS A 47 2.03 15.64 -20.06
N MET A 48 2.10 14.30 -19.90
CA MET A 48 2.97 13.46 -20.73
C MET A 48 2.40 13.30 -22.15
N THR A 49 3.27 13.39 -23.16
CA THR A 49 2.91 13.14 -24.56
C THR A 49 2.55 11.68 -24.82
N VAL A 50 3.21 10.75 -24.12
CA VAL A 50 2.87 9.32 -24.14
C VAL A 50 1.75 9.09 -23.12
N PRO A 51 0.63 8.46 -23.50
CA PRO A 51 -0.48 8.22 -22.58
C PRO A 51 -0.10 7.20 -21.50
N VAL A 52 -0.07 7.65 -20.23
CA VAL A 52 0.20 6.81 -19.06
C VAL A 52 -1.04 6.76 -18.18
N THR A 53 -1.50 5.55 -17.84
CA THR A 53 -2.56 5.34 -16.84
C THR A 53 -1.91 5.13 -15.47
N LEU A 54 -2.26 5.96 -14.49
CA LEU A 54 -1.68 5.91 -13.15
C LEU A 54 -2.54 5.09 -12.18
N LEU A 55 -1.97 4.03 -11.60
CA LEU A 55 -2.57 3.31 -10.47
C LEU A 55 -2.27 4.04 -9.15
N HIS A 56 -3.17 4.92 -8.73
CA HIS A 56 -2.97 5.75 -7.53
C HIS A 56 -3.30 5.00 -6.23
N VAL A 57 -2.34 4.21 -5.73
CA VAL A 57 -2.52 3.35 -4.54
C VAL A 57 -2.48 4.09 -3.19
N THR A 58 -1.94 5.32 -3.14
CA THR A 58 -1.71 6.08 -1.89
C THR A 58 -2.95 6.19 -0.98
N PRO A 59 -4.16 6.51 -1.49
CA PRO A 59 -5.34 6.66 -0.63
C PRO A 59 -5.77 5.34 0.02
N MET A 60 -5.66 4.21 -0.70
CA MET A 60 -6.01 2.89 -0.18
C MET A 60 -4.98 2.40 0.84
N GLY A 61 -3.68 2.53 0.54
CA GLY A 61 -2.60 2.15 1.45
C GLY A 61 -2.63 2.94 2.77
N ALA A 62 -3.12 4.18 2.77
CA ALA A 62 -3.22 5.03 3.96
C ALA A 62 -4.12 4.47 5.09
N PHE A 63 -5.03 3.55 4.77
CA PHE A 63 -5.85 2.84 5.76
C PHE A 63 -5.16 1.58 6.31
N ARG A 64 -4.19 0.99 5.58
CA ARG A 64 -3.73 -0.40 5.77
C ARG A 64 -2.53 -0.59 6.69
N SER A 65 -2.52 0.10 7.83
CA SER A 65 -1.45 -0.04 8.85
C SER A 65 -1.36 -1.43 9.52
N ASP A 66 -2.30 -2.31 9.21
CA ASP A 66 -2.41 -3.72 9.58
C ASP A 66 -1.66 -4.69 8.65
N ALA A 67 -1.04 -4.18 7.58
CA ALA A 67 -0.41 -4.99 6.55
C ALA A 67 1.09 -4.72 6.35
N HIS A 68 1.71 -3.87 7.16
CA HIS A 68 3.16 -3.59 7.09
C HIS A 68 4.00 -4.68 7.77
N VAL A 69 5.32 -4.73 7.63
CA VAL A 69 6.14 -5.79 8.27
C VAL A 69 6.41 -5.50 9.76
N GLY A 70 6.70 -4.24 10.09
CA GLY A 70 7.00 -3.78 11.45
C GLY A 70 8.23 -4.47 12.03
N THR A 71 8.11 -5.05 13.21
CA THR A 71 9.20 -5.78 13.89
C THR A 71 9.37 -7.21 13.38
N TRP A 72 8.58 -7.65 12.38
CA TRP A 72 8.66 -9.00 11.79
C TRP A 72 9.67 -9.06 10.63
N ASN A 73 10.86 -8.49 10.83
CA ASN A 73 11.94 -8.42 9.86
C ASN A 73 13.24 -9.00 10.42
N ASP A 74 14.30 -9.02 9.59
CA ASP A 74 15.62 -9.54 9.97
C ASP A 74 16.32 -8.71 11.07
N ASN A 75 15.83 -7.51 11.39
CA ASN A 75 16.35 -6.66 12.46
C ASN A 75 15.20 -6.04 13.29
N PRO A 76 14.63 -6.78 14.26
CA PRO A 76 13.48 -6.32 15.05
C PRO A 76 13.69 -5.02 15.85
N SER A 77 14.94 -4.56 16.00
CA SER A 77 15.27 -3.27 16.63
C SER A 77 14.95 -2.05 15.74
N VAL A 78 14.76 -2.27 14.43
CA VAL A 78 14.42 -1.24 13.45
C VAL A 78 13.11 -1.64 12.74
N PRO A 79 11.94 -1.13 13.21
CA PRO A 79 10.66 -1.47 12.63
C PRO A 79 10.52 -1.07 11.16
N ASP A 80 10.10 -1.99 10.31
CA ASP A 80 9.88 -1.77 8.88
C ASP A 80 8.45 -1.32 8.58
N CYS A 81 8.30 -0.01 8.37
CA CYS A 81 7.03 0.62 8.02
C CYS A 81 6.89 0.88 6.51
N SER A 82 7.76 0.30 5.67
CA SER A 82 7.81 0.56 4.22
C SER A 82 7.34 -0.65 3.42
N HIS A 83 7.76 -1.85 3.82
CA HIS A 83 7.34 -3.10 3.20
C HIS A 83 5.99 -3.57 3.74
N TRP A 84 5.37 -4.47 2.97
CA TRP A 84 4.07 -5.08 3.25
C TRP A 84 4.27 -6.58 3.44
N CYS A 85 3.48 -7.20 4.32
CA CYS A 85 3.38 -8.65 4.38
C CYS A 85 2.64 -9.20 3.15
N LEU A 86 2.95 -10.47 2.83
CA LEU A 86 2.29 -11.25 1.81
C LEU A 86 1.69 -12.53 2.45
N PRO A 87 0.45 -12.92 2.12
CA PRO A 87 -0.50 -12.19 1.28
C PRO A 87 -0.96 -10.87 1.91
N GLY A 88 -1.30 -9.87 1.10
CA GLY A 88 -1.59 -8.53 1.61
C GLY A 88 -1.87 -7.45 0.55
N VAL A 89 -1.53 -6.20 0.90
CA VAL A 89 -1.86 -5.00 0.10
C VAL A 89 -1.33 -5.02 -1.34
N PRO A 90 -0.11 -5.52 -1.63
CA PRO A 90 0.38 -5.65 -3.01
C PRO A 90 -0.48 -6.58 -3.88
N ASP A 91 -1.13 -7.59 -3.31
CA ASP A 91 -1.98 -8.50 -4.07
C ASP A 91 -3.23 -7.78 -4.60
N THR A 92 -3.86 -6.93 -3.78
CA THR A 92 -4.95 -6.05 -4.24
C THR A 92 -4.49 -5.08 -5.35
N TRP A 93 -3.23 -4.63 -5.35
CA TRP A 93 -2.70 -3.82 -6.46
C TRP A 93 -2.58 -4.65 -7.75
N ASN A 94 -2.13 -5.90 -7.63
CA ASN A 94 -2.04 -6.84 -8.75
C ASN A 94 -3.43 -7.18 -9.29
N GLU A 95 -4.44 -7.37 -8.44
CA GLU A 95 -5.84 -7.60 -8.83
C GLU A 95 -6.43 -6.42 -9.61
N ILE A 96 -6.22 -5.18 -9.15
CA ILE A 96 -6.67 -3.97 -9.84
C ILE A 96 -5.95 -3.82 -11.20
N LEU A 97 -4.63 -4.06 -11.23
CA LEU A 97 -3.84 -4.01 -12.46
C LEU A 97 -4.31 -5.06 -13.47
N LEU A 98 -4.51 -6.31 -13.03
CA LEU A 98 -5.00 -7.40 -13.86
C LEU A 98 -6.40 -7.11 -14.41
N SER A 99 -7.31 -6.63 -13.55
CA SER A 99 -8.66 -6.22 -13.95
C SER A 99 -8.63 -5.12 -15.02
N PHE A 100 -7.74 -4.13 -14.87
CA PHE A 100 -7.52 -3.10 -15.88
C PHE A 100 -7.00 -3.69 -17.19
N LEU A 101 -5.98 -4.55 -17.15
CA LEU A 101 -5.40 -5.18 -18.35
C LEU A 101 -6.42 -6.05 -19.09
N LEU A 102 -7.22 -6.85 -18.38
CA LEU A 102 -8.30 -7.67 -18.95
C LEU A 102 -9.41 -6.82 -19.57
N SER A 103 -9.78 -5.70 -18.92
CA SER A 103 -10.73 -4.74 -19.49
C SER A 103 -10.23 -4.07 -20.78
N LYS A 104 -8.90 -3.95 -20.95
CA LYS A 104 -8.26 -3.37 -22.14
C LYS A 104 -8.02 -4.37 -23.26
N SER A 105 -7.80 -5.65 -22.93
CA SER A 105 -7.62 -6.71 -23.93
C SER A 105 -8.94 -7.31 -24.44
N GLY A 106 -10.08 -6.91 -23.90
CA GLY A 106 -11.41 -7.38 -24.32
C GLY A 106 -11.75 -8.80 -23.88
N VAL A 107 -10.89 -9.43 -23.06
CA VAL A 107 -11.03 -10.82 -22.59
C VAL A 107 -12.22 -10.99 -21.62
N LEU A 108 -12.75 -9.90 -21.07
CA LEU A 108 -13.86 -9.88 -20.11
C LEU A 108 -15.20 -9.40 -20.71
N LEU A 109 -15.40 -9.60 -22.02
CA LEU A 109 -16.69 -9.46 -22.72
C LEU A 109 -17.04 -10.72 -23.53
N GLN A 110 -17.15 -11.85 -22.81
CA GLN A 110 -17.87 -13.07 -23.22
C GLN A 110 -18.38 -13.80 -21.97
#